data_AF-A0A3M1P2E3-F1
#
_entry.id   AF-A0A3M1P2E3-F1
#
_cell.length_a   1.000
_cell.length_b   1.000
_cell.length_c   1.000
_cell.angle_alpha   90.00
_cell.angle_beta   90.00
_cell.angle_gamma   90.00
#
_symmetry.space_group_name_H-M   'P 1'
#
loop_
_entity.id
_entity.type
_entity.pdbx_description
1 polymer ?
#
loop_
_entity_poly.entity_id
_entity_poly.type
_entity_poly.pdbx_seq_one_letter_code
_entity_poly.pdbx_strand_id
1 'polypeptide(L)'
;GTPVIVTRTTDVAELIHQRVGFAVNYDVAELRDALIALLDQPALRRRFRQQTSAFVKEYFDLNSALDRFEALYRTCRNGAAGKSTGLAWTLYPEERFSP
;
A
#
# COMPACT_ATOMS: atom_id res chain seq x y z
N GLY A 1 -10.43 -15.03 -1.73
CA GLY A 1 -9.10 -14.40 -1.87
C GLY A 1 -8.25 -15.24 -2.77
N THR A 2 -7.38 -14.61 -3.57
CA THR A 2 -6.38 -15.30 -4.38
C THR A 2 -5.02 -15.02 -3.75
N PRO A 3 -4.24 -16.04 -3.37
CA PRO A 3 -2.88 -15.83 -2.88
C PRO A 3 -2.02 -15.17 -3.96
N VAL A 4 -1.10 -14.29 -3.55
CA VAL A 4 -0.22 -13.56 -4.46
C VAL A 4 1.24 -13.86 -4.17
N ILE A 5 2.08 -13.73 -5.18
CA ILE A 5 3.54 -13.71 -5.04
C ILE A 5 3.98 -12.33 -5.54
N VAL A 6 4.67 -11.58 -4.69
CA VAL A 6 5.15 -10.23 -4.99
C VAL A 6 6.67 -10.16 -4.85
N THR A 7 7.28 -9.16 -5.48
CA THR A 7 8.69 -8.86 -5.24
C THR A 7 8.87 -8.10 -3.93
N ARG A 8 9.99 -8.32 -3.24
CA ARG A 8 10.35 -7.62 -1.99
C ARG A 8 10.49 -6.11 -2.13
N THR A 9 10.66 -5.61 -3.35
CA THR A 9 10.75 -4.18 -3.66
C THR A 9 9.39 -3.46 -3.59
N THR A 10 8.29 -4.17 -3.34
CA THR A 10 6.97 -3.55 -3.17
C THR A 10 6.78 -3.06 -1.73
N ASP A 11 6.13 -1.90 -1.57
CA ASP A 11 5.86 -1.29 -0.24
C ASP A 11 5.03 -2.17 0.69
N VAL A 12 4.37 -3.19 0.13
CA VAL A 12 3.49 -4.13 0.83
C VAL A 12 4.11 -5.50 1.05
N ALA A 13 5.37 -5.71 0.63
CA ALA A 13 6.03 -7.01 0.67
C ALA A 13 6.02 -7.63 2.08
N GLU A 14 6.41 -6.86 3.10
CA GLU A 14 6.45 -7.31 4.50
C GLU A 14 5.04 -7.54 5.07
N LEU A 15 4.04 -6.77 4.61
CA LEU A 15 2.65 -6.94 5.03
C LEU A 15 2.05 -8.24 4.47
N ILE A 16 2.46 -8.63 3.26
CA ILE A 16 1.94 -9.79 2.54
C ILE A 16 2.65 -11.09 2.95
N HIS A 17 3.97 -11.04 3.13
CA HIS A 17 4.83 -12.22 3.29
C HIS A 17 4.32 -13.13 4.41
N GLN A 18 4.07 -14.40 4.08
CA GLN A 18 3.56 -15.44 4.99
C GLN A 18 2.17 -15.20 5.61
N ARG A 19 1.49 -14.07 5.34
CA ARG A 19 0.10 -13.82 5.76
C ARG A 19 -0.90 -14.15 4.66
N VAL A 20 -0.72 -13.58 3.47
CA VAL A 20 -1.67 -13.76 2.35
C VAL A 20 -0.99 -14.19 1.05
N GLY A 21 0.33 -14.39 1.10
CA GLY A 21 1.14 -14.73 -0.05
C GLY A 21 2.62 -14.84 0.29
N PHE A 22 3.44 -14.74 -0.75
CA PHE A 22 4.89 -14.71 -0.63
C PHE A 22 5.45 -13.38 -1.12
N ALA A 23 6.52 -12.96 -0.48
CA ALA A 23 7.42 -11.92 -0.97
C ALA A 23 8.76 -12.57 -1.29
N VAL A 24 9.23 -12.43 -2.53
CA VAL A 24 10.45 -13.03 -3.05
C VAL A 24 11.41 -11.96 -3.58
N ASN A 25 12.70 -12.25 -3.61
CA ASN A 25 13.67 -11.43 -4.33
C ASN A 25 13.44 -11.52 -5.85
N TYR A 26 14.13 -10.68 -6.62
CA TYR A 26 14.18 -10.81 -8.08
C TYR A 26 15.09 -11.98 -8.49
N ASP A 27 14.69 -13.18 -8.05
CA ASP A 27 15.42 -14.43 -8.21
C ASP A 27 14.47 -15.53 -8.70
N VAL A 28 14.91 -16.26 -9.73
CA VAL A 28 14.07 -17.26 -10.40
C VAL A 28 13.86 -18.49 -9.51
N ALA A 29 14.87 -18.87 -8.71
CA ALA A 29 14.75 -20.03 -7.83
C ALA A 29 13.77 -19.75 -6.69
N GLU A 30 13.82 -18.56 -6.07
CA GLU A 30 12.84 -18.17 -5.05
C GLU A 30 11.40 -18.13 -5.60
N LEU A 31 11.20 -17.57 -6.80
CA LEU A 31 9.88 -17.55 -7.44
C LEU A 31 9.37 -18.98 -7.72
N ARG A 32 10.23 -19.85 -8.25
CA ARG A 32 9.91 -21.26 -8.50
C ARG A 32 9.50 -21.95 -7.20
N ASP A 33 10.29 -21.80 -6.14
CA ASP A 33 10.05 -22.48 -4.87
C ASP A 33 8.76 -21.98 -4.21
N ALA A 34 8.49 -20.68 -4.29
CA ALA A 34 7.22 -20.10 -3.85
C ALA A 34 6.01 -20.63 -4.64
N LEU A 35 6.14 -20.77 -5.98
CA LEU A 35 5.09 -21.35 -6.82
C LEU A 35 4.84 -22.82 -6.46
N ILE A 36 5.89 -23.62 -6.31
CA ILE A 36 5.79 -25.03 -5.91
C ILE A 36 5.10 -25.13 -4.54
N ALA A 37 5.55 -24.38 -3.54
CA ALA A 37 4.93 -24.39 -2.22
C ALA A 37 3.44 -24.04 -2.29
N LEU A 38 3.07 -23.07 -3.12
CA LEU A 38 1.68 -22.66 -3.30
C LEU A 38 0.87 -23.73 -4.03
N LEU A 39 1.41 -24.43 -5.02
CA LEU A 39 0.69 -25.44 -5.81
C LEU A 39 0.63 -26.83 -5.14
N ASP A 40 1.65 -27.21 -4.38
CA ASP A 40 1.76 -28.54 -3.78
C ASP A 40 1.19 -28.62 -2.36
N GLN A 41 0.95 -27.48 -1.69
CA GLN A 41 0.43 -27.45 -0.32
C GLN A 41 -1.00 -26.87 -0.25
N PRO A 42 -2.05 -27.70 -0.39
CA PRO A 42 -3.45 -27.24 -0.32
C PRO A 42 -3.80 -26.53 0.99
N ALA A 43 -3.22 -26.97 2.11
CA ALA A 43 -3.42 -26.36 3.42
C ALA A 43 -2.91 -24.92 3.46
N LEU A 44 -1.72 -24.68 2.90
CA LEU A 44 -1.14 -23.34 2.78
C LEU A 44 -2.02 -22.41 1.93
N ARG A 45 -2.47 -22.89 0.77
CA ARG A 45 -3.42 -22.13 -0.07
C ARG A 45 -4.67 -21.77 0.69
N ARG A 46 -5.28 -22.73 1.38
CA ARG A 46 -6.50 -22.50 2.15
C ARG A 46 -6.29 -21.44 3.23
N ARG A 47 -5.18 -21.51 3.96
CA ARG A 47 -4.79 -20.50 4.97
C ARG A 47 -4.70 -19.11 4.35
N PHE A 48 -3.94 -18.94 3.27
CA PHE A 48 -3.81 -17.66 2.59
C PHE A 48 -5.15 -17.11 2.09
N ARG A 49 -5.99 -17.96 1.50
CA ARG A 49 -7.34 -17.58 1.03
C ARG A 49 -8.24 -17.08 2.15
N GLN A 50 -8.20 -17.73 3.31
CA GLN A 50 -9.00 -17.37 4.48
C GLN A 50 -8.56 -16.02 5.06
N GLN A 51 -7.25 -15.74 5.05
CA GLN A 51 -6.70 -14.51 5.61
C GLN A 51 -6.81 -13.30 4.67
N THR A 52 -7.01 -13.50 3.36
CA THR A 52 -7.01 -12.40 2.37
C THR A 52 -8.06 -11.33 2.67
N SER A 53 -9.30 -11.72 2.99
CA SER A 53 -10.40 -10.76 3.16
C SER A 53 -10.19 -9.84 4.37
N ALA A 54 -9.80 -10.43 5.50
CA ALA A 54 -9.48 -9.68 6.71
C ALA A 54 -8.30 -8.74 6.49
N PHE A 55 -7.24 -9.22 5.82
CA PHE A 55 -6.08 -8.40 5.47
C PHE A 55 -6.44 -7.20 4.58
N VAL A 56 -7.23 -7.42 3.52
CA VAL A 56 -7.67 -6.32 2.64
C VAL A 56 -8.49 -5.29 3.41
N LYS A 57 -9.39 -5.74 4.29
CA LYS A 57 -10.18 -4.83 5.13
C LYS A 57 -9.33 -4.07 6.16
N GLU A 58 -8.29 -4.68 6.70
CA GLU A 58 -7.43 -4.05 7.72
C GLU A 58 -6.55 -2.94 7.12
N TYR A 59 -5.95 -3.17 5.95
CA TYR A 59 -4.94 -2.27 5.38
C TYR A 59 -5.43 -1.44 4.19
N PHE A 60 -6.46 -1.91 3.48
CA PHE A 60 -6.89 -1.36 2.19
C PHE A 60 -8.40 -1.10 2.11
N ASP A 61 -9.07 -0.91 3.26
CA ASP A 61 -10.48 -0.54 3.27
C ASP A 61 -10.70 0.86 2.66
N LEU A 62 -11.44 0.90 1.55
CA LEU A 62 -11.69 2.12 0.80
C LEU A 62 -12.47 3.14 1.63
N ASN A 63 -13.43 2.70 2.45
CA ASN A 63 -14.21 3.61 3.28
C ASN A 63 -13.31 4.34 4.27
N SER A 64 -12.41 3.61 4.94
CA SER A 64 -11.41 4.18 5.83
C SER A 64 -10.49 5.19 5.12
N ALA A 65 -10.14 4.93 3.84
CA ALA A 65 -9.37 5.90 3.05
C ALA A 65 -10.20 7.16 2.72
N LEU A 66 -11.46 6.99 2.31
CA LEU A 66 -12.38 8.09 2.02
C LEU A 66 -12.62 8.97 3.25
N ASP A 67 -12.81 8.38 4.43
CA ASP A 67 -12.99 9.10 5.69
C ASP A 67 -11.78 10.01 6.00
N ARG A 68 -10.56 9.51 5.74
CA ARG A 68 -9.33 10.30 5.91
C ARG A 68 -9.26 11.46 4.93
N PHE A 69 -9.62 11.24 3.67
CA PHE A 69 -9.69 12.30 2.67
C PHE A 69 -10.76 13.33 3.02
N GLU A 70 -11.95 12.90 3.45
CA GLU A 70 -13.02 13.80 3.85
C GLU A 70 -12.60 14.65 5.07
N ALA A 71 -11.97 14.04 6.07
CA ALA A 71 -11.41 14.75 7.22
C ALA A 71 -10.36 15.79 6.80
N LEU A 72 -9.49 15.46 5.84
CA LEU A 72 -8.52 16.39 5.27
C LEU A 72 -9.21 17.57 4.57
N TYR A 73 -10.21 17.31 3.72
CA TYR A 73 -10.98 18.36 3.06
C TYR A 73 -11.72 19.26 4.05
N ARG A 74 -12.35 18.70 5.08
CA ARG A 74 -12.98 19.45 6.16
C ARG A 74 -11.97 20.31 6.90
N THR A 75 -10.76 19.79 7.13
CA THR A 75 -9.67 20.52 7.80
C THR A 75 -9.18 21.70 6.94
N CYS A 76 -8.94 21.50 5.64
CA CYS A 76 -8.58 22.58 4.73
C CYS A 76 -9.66 23.65 4.62
N ARG A 77 -10.93 23.24 4.51
CA ARG A 77 -12.08 24.16 4.46
C ARG A 77 -12.20 24.98 5.74
N ASN A 78 -12.03 24.36 6.91
CA ASN A 78 -12.15 25.03 8.20
C ASN A 78 -10.91 25.87 8.54
N GLY A 79 -9.73 25.45 8.09
CA GLY A 79 -8.47 26.21 8.17
C GLY A 79 -8.46 27.44 7.26
N ALA A 80 -9.11 27.38 6.10
CA ALA A 80 -9.32 28.54 5.25
C ALA A 80 -10.25 29.59 5.88
N ALA A 81 -11.10 29.20 6.83
CA ALA A 81 -11.95 30.12 7.60
C ALA A 81 -11.27 30.68 8.86
N GLY A 82 -10.07 30.22 9.20
CA GLY A 82 -9.36 30.58 10.42
C GLY A 82 -7.87 30.79 10.19
N LYS A 83 -7.50 32.05 9.96
CA LYS A 83 -6.12 32.62 9.92
C LYS A 83 -5.42 32.55 8.56
N SER A 84 -5.67 33.59 7.78
CA SER A 84 -4.60 34.38 7.16
C SER A 84 -3.62 34.87 8.25
N THR A 85 -2.69 34.02 8.66
CA THR A 85 -1.45 34.48 9.31
C THR A 85 -0.28 33.83 8.59
N GLY A 86 0.54 34.69 7.97
CA GLY A 86 1.62 34.38 7.05
C GLY A 86 2.42 33.12 7.35
N LEU A 87 2.34 32.16 6.44
CA LEU A 87 3.47 31.33 6.08
C LEU A 87 3.74 31.61 4.61
N ALA A 88 4.84 32.33 4.41
CA ALA A 88 5.34 32.74 3.12
C ALA A 88 5.60 31.51 2.25
N TRP A 89 4.94 31.46 1.09
CA TRP A 89 5.21 30.52 0.00
C TRP A 89 6.48 30.90 -0.79
N THR A 90 7.36 31.74 -0.25
CA THR A 90 8.68 31.96 -0.82
C THR A 90 9.57 30.77 -0.51
N LEU A 91 9.56 29.76 -1.39
CA LEU A 91 10.71 28.91 -1.72
C LEU A 91 10.34 27.99 -2.91
N TYR A 92 9.92 28.59 -4.02
CA TYR A 92 10.24 28.06 -5.34
C TYR A 92 10.85 29.22 -6.11
N PRO A 93 12.18 29.28 -6.29
CA PRO A 93 12.74 30.15 -7.31
C PRO A 93 12.34 29.57 -8.66
N GLU A 94 11.24 30.08 -9.22
CA GLU A 94 10.96 30.04 -10.65
C GLU A 94 12.04 30.88 -11.35
N GLU A 95 13.25 30.37 -11.52
CA GLU A 95 14.23 31.01 -12.39
C GLU A 95 15.36 30.02 -12.71
N ARG A 96 15.12 29.18 -13.72
CA ARG A 96 16.08 28.75 -14.76
C ARG A 96 15.44 27.72 -15.68
N PHE A 97 14.45 28.17 -16.44
CA PHE A 97 14.34 27.75 -17.83
C PHE A 97 14.58 29.00 -18.67
N SER A 98 15.74 29.03 -19.33
CA SER A 98 15.98 29.88 -20.49
C SER A 98 16.39 28.96 -21.65
N PRO A 99 16.07 29.36 -22.89
CA PRO A 99 15.86 28.47 -24.04
C PRO A 99 17.12 27.75 -24.53
#